data_AF-A0A453QY50-F1
#
_entry.id   AF-A0A453QY50-F1
#
_cell.length_a   1.000
_cell.length_b   1.000
_cell.length_c   1.000
_cell.angle_alpha   90.00
_cell.angle_beta   90.00
_cell.angle_gamma   90.00
#
_symmetry.space_group_name_H-M   'P 1'
#
loop_
_entity.id
_entity.type
_entity.pdbx_description
1 polymer ?
#
loop_
_entity_poly.entity_id
_entity_poly.type
_entity_poly.pdbx_seq_one_letter_code
_entity_poly.pdbx_strand_id
1 'polypeptide(L)'
;MEELLPKASAVYPGISKWDYVRARAGIRAMPPLTANGSLPLLGCLNDVIGERSNSAFWLVGGLGARGLLYHGLAGKLTAKAVISSDENMIPSEFTCWKAVKASR
;
A
#
# COMPACT_ATOMS: atom_id res chain seq x y z
N MET A 1 12.60 13.76 -20.80
CA MET A 1 12.13 15.11 -20.41
C MET A 1 11.05 15.65 -21.33
N GLU A 2 10.95 15.13 -22.56
CA GLU A 2 9.98 15.54 -23.57
C GLU A 2 8.51 15.50 -23.11
N GLU A 3 8.14 14.58 -22.21
CA GLU A 3 6.76 14.53 -21.71
C GLU A 3 6.53 15.32 -20.41
N LEU A 4 7.46 15.24 -19.45
CA LEU A 4 7.28 15.83 -18.11
C LEU A 4 7.53 17.34 -18.08
N LEU A 5 8.53 17.83 -18.83
CA LEU A 5 8.90 19.24 -18.81
C LEU A 5 7.83 20.16 -19.40
N PRO A 6 7.19 19.84 -20.55
CA PRO A 6 6.10 20.66 -21.07
C PRO A 6 4.91 20.72 -20.11
N LYS A 7 4.56 19.58 -19.49
CA LYS A 7 3.48 19.52 -18.49
C LYS A 7 3.78 20.37 -17.26
N ALA A 8 5.01 20.31 -16.74
CA ALA A 8 5.42 21.11 -15.59
C ALA A 8 5.51 22.61 -15.92
N SER A 9 6.04 22.96 -17.10
CA SER A 9 6.17 24.35 -17.55
C SER A 9 4.84 25.04 -17.80
N ALA A 10 3.78 24.28 -18.14
CA ALA A 10 2.43 24.82 -18.26
C ALA A 10 1.88 25.34 -16.91
N VAL A 11 2.28 24.74 -15.79
CA VAL A 11 1.88 25.15 -14.44
C VAL A 11 2.83 26.20 -13.87
N TYR A 12 4.13 26.02 -14.08
CA TYR A 12 5.17 26.95 -13.62
C TYR A 12 6.23 27.18 -14.70
N PRO A 13 6.05 28.20 -15.56
CA PRO A 13 6.92 28.43 -16.72
C PRO A 13 8.41 28.61 -16.40
N GLY A 14 8.72 29.11 -15.19
CA GLY A 14 10.10 29.31 -14.73
C GLY A 14 10.95 28.04 -14.67
N ILE A 15 10.32 26.86 -14.55
CA ILE A 15 11.03 25.56 -14.48
C ILE A 15 11.83 25.26 -15.74
N SER A 16 11.45 25.85 -16.89
CA SER A 16 12.15 25.67 -18.17
C SER A 16 13.59 26.18 -18.17
N LYS A 17 13.94 27.05 -17.22
CA LYS A 17 15.29 27.62 -17.07
C LYS A 17 16.17 26.86 -16.09
N TRP A 18 15.64 25.81 -15.44
CA TRP A 18 16.36 25.07 -14.41
C TRP A 18 17.16 23.94 -15.04
N ASP A 19 18.36 23.68 -14.50
CA ASP A 19 19.18 22.56 -14.92
C ASP A 19 18.60 21.24 -14.41
N TYR A 20 18.52 20.26 -15.31
CA TYR A 20 18.12 18.91 -14.95
C TYR A 20 19.23 18.24 -14.13
N VAL A 21 18.89 17.80 -12.92
CA VAL A 21 19.84 17.09 -12.03
C VAL A 21 19.77 15.58 -12.21
N ARG A 22 18.56 14.99 -12.10
CA ARG A 22 18.35 13.53 -12.14
C ARG A 22 16.87 13.17 -12.28
N ALA A 23 16.58 12.04 -12.92
CA ALA A 23 15.30 11.35 -12.90
C ALA A 23 15.44 10.01 -12.17
N ARG A 24 14.41 9.62 -11.42
CA ARG A 24 14.31 8.32 -10.75
C ARG A 24 12.93 7.74 -11.03
N ALA A 25 12.86 6.42 -11.07
CA ALA A 25 11.62 5.67 -11.13
C ALA A 25 11.45 4.86 -9.84
N GLY A 26 10.20 4.55 -9.50
CA GLY A 26 9.86 3.71 -8.36
C GLY A 26 8.61 2.89 -8.68
N ILE A 27 8.54 1.69 -8.11
CA ILE A 27 7.39 0.79 -8.26
C ILE A 27 6.40 1.09 -7.13
N ARG A 28 5.12 1.17 -7.49
CA ARG A 28 4.02 1.30 -6.52
C ARG A 28 3.29 -0.05 -6.44
N ALA A 29 3.32 -0.67 -5.27
CA ALA A 29 2.52 -1.86 -5.00
C ALA A 29 1.05 -1.45 -4.82
N MET A 30 0.33 -1.37 -5.94
CA MET A 30 -1.08 -0.95 -5.95
C MET A 30 -1.99 -2.07 -5.44
N PRO A 31 -2.81 -1.83 -4.42
CA PRO A 31 -3.81 -2.80 -3.98
C PRO A 31 -5.03 -2.76 -4.92
N PRO A 32 -5.90 -3.79 -4.89
CA PRO A 32 -7.16 -3.77 -5.64
C PRO A 32 -8.00 -2.53 -5.34
N LEU A 33 -8.73 -2.05 -6.33
CA LEU A 33 -9.67 -0.95 -6.17
C LEU A 33 -10.98 -1.49 -5.58
N THR A 34 -11.41 -0.96 -4.44
CA THR A 34 -12.69 -1.26 -3.80
C THR A 34 -13.64 -0.07 -3.87
N ALA A 35 -14.87 -0.22 -3.40
CA ALA A 35 -15.81 0.90 -3.22
C ALA A 35 -15.25 2.02 -2.30
N ASN A 36 -14.36 1.66 -1.37
CA ASN A 36 -13.68 2.58 -0.46
C ASN A 36 -12.34 3.10 -1.02
N GLY A 37 -12.05 2.80 -2.29
CA GLY A 37 -10.79 3.09 -2.95
C GLY A 37 -9.74 1.98 -2.78
N SER A 38 -8.50 2.32 -3.13
CA SER A 38 -7.33 1.45 -3.02
C SER A 38 -6.70 1.60 -1.64
N LEU A 39 -7.17 0.79 -0.69
CA LEU A 39 -6.67 0.75 0.70
C LEU A 39 -5.51 -0.25 0.86
N PRO A 40 -4.58 -0.01 1.80
CA PRO A 40 -3.55 -0.98 2.16
C PRO A 40 -4.13 -2.35 2.54
N LEU A 41 -3.35 -3.40 2.27
CA LEU A 41 -3.72 -4.77 2.59
C LEU A 41 -3.12 -5.15 3.94
N LEU A 42 -3.98 -5.39 4.92
CA LEU A 42 -3.58 -5.84 6.25
C LEU A 42 -4.21 -7.20 6.56
N GLY A 43 -3.63 -7.94 7.50
CA GLY A 43 -4.25 -9.14 8.06
C GLY A 43 -3.27 -10.25 8.36
N CYS A 44 -3.74 -11.25 9.10
CA CYS A 44 -3.06 -12.49 9.41
C CYS A 44 -3.06 -13.43 8.19
N LEU A 45 -1.94 -14.09 7.89
CA LEU A 45 -1.78 -14.96 6.73
C LEU A 45 -1.86 -16.45 7.10
N ASN A 46 -2.22 -16.80 8.33
CA ASN A 46 -2.23 -18.21 8.79
C ASN A 46 -3.12 -19.09 7.92
N ASP A 47 -4.32 -18.61 7.56
CA ASP A 47 -5.26 -19.34 6.69
C ASP A 47 -4.73 -19.51 5.26
N VAL A 48 -3.82 -18.62 4.82
CA VAL A 48 -3.28 -18.57 3.46
C VAL A 48 -2.01 -19.42 3.32
N ILE A 49 -1.14 -19.40 4.34
CA ILE A 49 0.16 -20.09 4.32
C ILE A 49 0.04 -21.54 4.82
N GLY A 50 -1.08 -21.87 5.48
CA GLY A 50 -1.29 -23.14 6.17
C GLY A 50 -0.51 -23.20 7.49
N GLU A 51 -0.95 -24.06 8.42
CA GLU A 51 -0.27 -24.29 9.70
C GLU A 51 1.08 -25.00 9.48
N ARG A 52 2.10 -24.26 9.06
CA ARG A 52 3.47 -24.78 8.91
C ARG A 52 4.33 -24.56 10.16
N SER A 53 3.87 -23.76 11.12
CA SER A 53 4.62 -23.44 12.34
C SER A 53 3.71 -22.89 13.45
N ASN A 54 4.20 -22.90 14.70
CA ASN A 54 3.57 -22.22 15.85
C ASN A 54 3.63 -20.67 15.79
N SER A 55 3.92 -20.08 14.64
CA SER A 55 4.05 -18.63 14.47
C SER A 55 2.95 -18.06 13.58
N ALA A 56 2.42 -16.91 13.96
CA ALA A 56 1.47 -16.16 13.16
C ALA A 56 2.18 -15.22 12.18
N PHE A 57 1.79 -15.24 10.91
CA PHE A 57 2.30 -14.34 9.89
C PHE A 57 1.32 -13.18 9.68
N TRP A 58 1.82 -11.95 9.58
CA TRP A 58 0.99 -10.77 9.41
C TRP A 58 1.46 -9.95 8.21
N LEU A 59 0.51 -9.40 7.45
CA LEU A 59 0.75 -8.59 6.27
C LEU A 59 0.54 -7.11 6.57
N VAL A 60 1.47 -6.30 6.08
CA VAL A 60 1.28 -4.86 5.82
C VAL A 60 1.78 -4.60 4.40
N GLY A 61 0.85 -4.46 3.46
CA GLY A 61 1.18 -4.39 2.03
C GLY A 61 0.25 -3.50 1.23
N GLY A 62 0.44 -3.46 -0.09
CA GLY A 62 -0.45 -2.73 -1.00
C GLY A 62 -0.53 -1.22 -0.70
N LEU A 63 0.58 -0.61 -0.28
CA LEU A 63 0.58 0.80 0.15
C LEU A 63 0.37 1.80 -1.00
N GLY A 64 0.48 1.37 -2.26
CA GLY A 64 0.17 2.16 -3.45
C GLY A 64 0.84 3.54 -3.50
N ALA A 65 0.14 4.52 -4.08
CA ALA A 65 0.63 5.90 -4.19
C ALA A 65 0.54 6.72 -2.89
N ARG A 66 -0.20 6.22 -1.89
CA ARG A 66 -0.48 6.93 -0.62
C ARG A 66 0.17 6.25 0.59
N GLY A 67 1.14 5.38 0.34
CA GLY A 67 1.81 4.60 1.38
C GLY A 67 2.44 5.48 2.46
N LEU A 68 3.10 6.55 2.04
CA LEU A 68 3.73 7.49 2.96
C LEU A 68 2.71 8.19 3.88
N LEU A 69 1.46 8.36 3.45
CA LEU A 69 0.41 8.92 4.30
C LEU A 69 -0.10 7.88 5.31
N TYR A 70 -0.35 6.65 4.86
CA TYR A 70 -1.05 5.63 5.66
C TYR A 70 -0.15 4.70 6.47
N HIS A 71 1.16 4.66 6.21
CA HIS A 71 2.06 3.67 6.83
C HIS A 71 2.01 3.69 8.38
N GLY A 72 1.92 4.87 9.00
CA GLY A 72 1.82 4.98 10.46
C GLY A 72 0.54 4.40 11.03
N LEU A 73 -0.61 4.66 10.38
CA LEU A 73 -1.90 4.08 10.79
C LEU A 73 -1.93 2.56 10.55
N ALA A 74 -1.53 2.12 9.35
CA ALA A 74 -1.46 0.71 8.99
C ALA A 74 -0.56 -0.08 9.95
N GLY A 75 0.64 0.44 10.22
CA GLY A 75 1.57 -0.16 11.18
C GLY A 75 1.01 -0.23 12.58
N LYS A 76 0.35 0.83 13.07
CA LYS A 76 -0.27 0.86 14.40
C LYS A 76 -1.40 -0.15 14.54
N LEU A 77 -2.28 -0.26 13.54
CA LEU A 77 -3.39 -1.22 13.55
C LEU A 77 -2.87 -2.66 13.54
N THR A 78 -1.94 -2.98 12.64
CA THR A 78 -1.35 -4.32 12.56
C THR A 78 -0.58 -4.67 13.82
N ALA A 79 0.22 -3.75 14.39
CA ALA A 79 0.94 -4.00 15.63
C ALA A 79 0.00 -4.33 16.80
N LYS A 80 -1.13 -3.62 16.93
CA LYS A 80 -2.16 -3.92 17.93
C LYS A 80 -2.75 -5.31 17.75
N ALA A 81 -3.07 -5.67 16.50
CA ALA A 81 -3.62 -7.00 16.17
C ALA A 81 -2.61 -8.12 16.46
N VAL A 82 -1.34 -7.91 16.13
CA VAL A 82 -0.24 -8.86 16.40
C VAL A 82 -0.07 -9.09 17.91
N ILE A 83 0.03 -8.02 18.70
CA ILE A 83 0.23 -8.12 20.15
C ILE A 83 -0.96 -8.80 20.84
N SER A 84 -2.18 -8.54 20.35
CA SER A 84 -3.41 -9.11 20.91
C SER A 84 -3.73 -10.50 20.35
N SER A 85 -2.97 -10.96 19.35
CA SER A 85 -3.29 -12.16 18.55
C SER A 85 -4.74 -12.18 18.02
N ASP A 86 -5.26 -11.01 17.65
CA ASP A 86 -6.67 -10.83 17.24
C ASP A 86 -6.76 -9.96 15.98
N GLU A 87 -7.17 -10.57 14.86
CA GLU A 87 -7.36 -9.87 13.58
C GLU A 87 -8.57 -8.93 13.61
N ASN A 88 -9.56 -9.16 14.48
CA ASN A 88 -10.76 -8.30 14.56
C ASN A 88 -10.46 -6.87 15.02
N MET A 89 -9.24 -6.63 15.52
CA MET A 89 -8.72 -5.30 15.83
C MET A 89 -8.41 -4.47 14.57
N ILE A 90 -8.33 -5.11 13.40
CA ILE A 90 -8.14 -4.46 12.11
C ILE A 90 -9.53 -4.23 11.47
N PRO A 91 -9.85 -2.99 11.03
CA PRO A 91 -11.10 -2.73 10.34
C PRO A 91 -11.23 -3.59 9.07
N SER A 92 -12.43 -4.10 8.81
CA SER A 92 -12.69 -5.09 7.75
C SER A 92 -12.37 -4.56 6.35
N GLU A 93 -12.38 -3.24 6.15
CA GLU A 93 -11.97 -2.60 4.90
C GLU A 93 -10.50 -2.90 4.53
N PHE A 94 -9.64 -3.19 5.51
CA PHE A 94 -8.24 -3.54 5.29
C PHE A 94 -8.02 -5.04 5.11
N THR A 95 -8.99 -5.90 5.46
CA THR A 95 -8.89 -7.37 5.41
C THR A 95 -9.78 -8.01 4.34
N CYS A 96 -10.72 -7.25 3.76
CA CYS A 96 -11.70 -7.74 2.78
C CYS A 96 -11.07 -8.35 1.51
N TRP A 97 -9.81 -8.02 1.22
CA TRP A 97 -9.05 -8.61 0.11
C TRP A 97 -8.90 -10.13 0.24
N LYS A 98 -8.97 -10.69 1.45
CA LYS A 98 -8.97 -12.15 1.67
C LYS A 98 -10.20 -12.86 1.09
N ALA A 99 -11.33 -12.15 0.98
CA ALA A 99 -12.55 -12.70 0.39
C ALA A 99 -12.50 -12.75 -1.14
N VAL A 100 -11.56 -12.03 -1.76
CA VAL A 100 -11.33 -12.07 -3.20
C VAL A 100 -10.61 -13.38 -3.51
N LYS A 101 -11.36 -14.40 -3.95
CA LYS A 101 -10.76 -15.64 -4.46
C LYS A 101 -9.80 -15.26 -5.59
N ALA A 102 -8.54 -15.69 -5.47
CA ALA A 102 -7.60 -15.59 -6.57
C ALA A 102 -8.19 -16.35 -7.77
N SER A 103 -8.51 -15.61 -8.85
CA SER A 103 -8.75 -16.20 -10.16
C SER A 103 -7.51 -17.01 -10.51
N ARG A 104 -7.64 -18.33 -10.54
CA ARG A 104 -6.60 -19.21 -11.09
C ARG A 104 -6.55 -19.07 -12.60
#